data_AF-A0A6G4RAS6-F1
#
_entry.id   AF-A0A6G4RAS6-F1
#
_cell.length_a   1.000
_cell.length_b   1.000
_cell.length_c   1.000
_cell.angle_alpha   90.00
_cell.angle_beta   90.00
_cell.angle_gamma   90.00
#
_symmetry.space_group_name_H-M   'P 1'
#
loop_
_entity.id
_entity.type
_entity.pdbx_description
1 polymer ?
#
loop_
_entity_poly.entity_id
_entity_poly.type
_entity_poly.pdbx_seq_one_letter_code
_entity_poly.pdbx_strand_id
1 'polypeptide(L)' 'MDIPTDRLLIMVIVATGFAVLIGGWAGGLVHAEATGLEELGLRVGLGVVFFAILLGVWYQFSRVDEDSS' A
#
# COMPACT_ATOMS: atom_id res chain seq x y z
N MET A 1 17.37 16.51 -5.32
CA MET A 1 16.32 15.50 -5.55
C MET A 1 15.00 16.20 -5.29
N ASP A 2 14.48 16.89 -6.29
CA ASP A 2 13.18 17.56 -6.24
C ASP A 2 12.12 16.52 -6.55
N ILE A 3 11.59 15.86 -5.52
CA ILE A 3 10.37 15.09 -5.70
C ILE A 3 9.25 16.12 -5.82
N PRO A 4 8.46 16.12 -6.91
CA PRO A 4 7.34 17.04 -7.04
C PRO A 4 6.43 16.88 -5.83
N THR A 5 6.15 17.97 -5.12
CA THR A 5 5.29 17.97 -3.92
C THR A 5 3.97 17.25 -4.17
N ASP A 6 3.41 17.40 -5.37
CA ASP A 6 2.17 16.77 -5.81
C ASP A 6 2.26 15.24 -5.81
N ARG A 7 3.38 14.67 -6.28
CA ARG A 7 3.60 13.21 -6.30
C ARG A 7 3.68 12.64 -4.89
N LEU A 8 4.32 13.38 -3.98
CA LEU A 8 4.46 12.99 -2.58
C LEU A 8 3.11 13.05 -1.86
N LEU A 9 2.30 14.09 -2.13
CA LEU A 9 0.97 14.26 -1.56
C LEU A 9 0.00 13.17 -2.03
N ILE A 10 0.02 12.83 -3.32
CA ILE A 10 -0.76 11.70 -3.87
C ILE A 10 -0.32 10.38 -3.20
N MET A 11 0.97 10.16 -3.04
CA MET A 11 1.48 8.96 -2.37
C MET A 11 1.00 8.84 -0.93
N VAL A 12 1.00 9.95 -0.19
CA VAL A 12 0.47 9.99 1.18
C VAL A 12 -1.01 9.64 1.18
N ILE A 13 -1.82 10.20 0.27
CA ILE A 13 -3.25 9.89 0.18
C ILE A 13 -3.48 8.40 -0.11
N VAL A 14 -2.78 7.86 -1.12
CA VAL A 14 -2.88 6.43 -1.49
C VAL A 14 -2.47 5.54 -0.33
N ALA A 15 -1.33 5.83 0.29
CA ALA A 15 -0.83 5.05 1.42
C ALA A 15 -1.80 5.07 2.60
N THR A 16 -2.34 6.24 2.94
CA THR A 16 -3.27 6.37 4.07
C THR A 16 -4.60 5.66 3.78
N GLY A 17 -5.14 5.82 2.56
CA GLY A 17 -6.38 5.14 2.15
C GLY A 17 -6.25 3.62 2.17
N PHE A 18 -5.16 3.09 1.61
CA PHE A 18 -4.89 1.66 1.65
C PHE A 18 -4.54 1.15 3.06
N ALA A 19 -3.88 1.95 3.90
CA ALA A 19 -3.61 1.57 5.28
C ALA A 19 -4.91 1.41 6.09
N VAL A 20 -5.91 2.27 5.86
CA VAL A 20 -7.23 2.14 6.49
C VAL A 20 -7.98 0.90 5.97
N LEU A 21 -7.97 0.67 4.65
CA LEU A 21 -8.64 -0.50 4.07
C LEU A 21 -7.98 -1.82 4.48
N ILE A 22 -6.66 -1.91 4.39
CA ILE A 22 -5.93 -3.15 4.70
C ILE A 22 -5.81 -3.35 6.21
N GLY A 23 -5.44 -2.31 6.96
CA GLY A 23 -5.30 -2.40 8.41
C GLY A 23 -6.64 -2.53 9.15
N GLY A 24 -7.64 -1.75 8.74
CA GLY A 24 -8.95 -1.71 9.40
C GLY A 24 -9.86 -2.87 9.01
N TRP A 25 -10.00 -3.15 7.71
CA TRP A 25 -10.87 -4.22 7.23
C TRP A 25 -10.13 -5.55 7.12
N ALA A 26 -9.12 -5.66 6.23
CA ALA A 26 -8.50 -6.95 5.95
C ALA A 26 -7.76 -7.54 7.18
N GLY A 27 -7.06 -6.70 7.95
CA GLY A 27 -6.42 -7.10 9.20
C GLY A 27 -7.43 -7.51 10.28
N GLY A 28 -8.57 -6.81 10.36
CA GLY A 28 -9.66 -7.17 11.25
C GLY A 28 -10.29 -8.53 10.91
N LEU A 29 -10.48 -8.82 9.62
CA LEU A 29 -10.98 -10.12 9.16
C LEU A 29 -10.01 -11.26 9.44
N VAL A 30 -8.70 -11.05 9.19
CA VAL A 30 -7.68 -12.06 9.49
C VAL A 30 -7.67 -12.40 10.99
N HIS A 31 -7.83 -11.40 11.86
CA HIS A 31 -7.90 -11.64 13.30
C HIS A 31 -9.21 -12.32 13.74
N ALA A 32 -10.30 -12.13 12.99
CA ALA A 32 -11.59 -12.76 13.28
C ALA A 32 -11.65 -14.23 12.83
N GLU A 33 -10.97 -14.59 11.74
CA GLU A 33 -11.10 -15.90 11.09
C GLU A 33 -9.94 -16.87 11.35
N ALA A 34 -8.73 -16.37 11.59
CA ALA A 34 -7.54 -17.21 11.75
C ALA A 34 -6.87 -17.00 13.12
N THR A 35 -6.30 -18.08 13.68
CA THR A 35 -5.52 -18.03 14.93
C THR A 35 -4.20 -18.78 14.76
N GLY A 36 -3.14 -18.33 15.44
CA GLY A 36 -1.85 -19.01 15.45
C GLY A 36 -0.97 -18.70 14.24
N LEU A 37 -0.34 -19.71 13.64
CA LEU A 37 0.64 -19.52 12.55
C LEU A 37 0.00 -19.05 11.23
N GLU A 38 -1.24 -19.44 10.94
CA GLU A 38 -1.97 -18.98 9.75
C GLU A 38 -2.26 -17.49 9.80
N GLU A 39 -2.62 -16.97 10.97
CA GLU A 39 -2.84 -15.53 11.18
C GLU A 39 -1.58 -14.71 10.87
N LEU A 40 -0.41 -15.20 11.31
CA LEU A 40 0.87 -14.56 11.03
C LEU A 40 1.16 -14.54 9.52
N GLY A 41 0.97 -15.68 8.84
CA GLY A 41 1.16 -15.79 7.40
C GLY A 41 0.26 -14.84 6.61
N LEU A 42 -1.01 -14.76 6.99
CA LEU A 42 -1.99 -13.85 6.37
C LEU A 42 -1.65 -12.38 6.60
N ARG A 43 -1.22 -11.99 7.81
CA ARG A 43 -0.80 -10.62 8.11
C ARG A 43 0.45 -10.22 7.32
N VAL A 44 1.44 -11.10 7.24
CA VAL A 44 2.64 -10.85 6.42
C VAL A 44 2.28 -10.75 4.95
N GLY A 45 1.40 -11.64 4.46
CA GLY A 45 0.88 -11.59 3.10
C GLY A 45 0.17 -10.26 2.78
N LEU A 46 -0.70 -9.78 3.67
CA LEU A 46 -1.34 -8.47 3.53
C LEU A 46 -0.33 -7.33 3.49
N GLY A 47 0.71 -7.39 4.33
CA GLY A 47 1.80 -6.41 4.31
C GLY A 47 2.55 -6.39 2.97
N VAL A 48 2.87 -7.56 2.42
CA VAL A 48 3.52 -7.68 1.11
C VAL A 48 2.65 -7.12 0.00
N VAL A 49 1.35 -7.44 -0.01
CA VAL A 49 0.39 -6.92 -1.00
C VAL A 49 0.27 -5.39 -0.88
N PHE A 50 0.18 -4.85 0.34
CA PHE A 50 0.15 -3.40 0.57
C PHE A 50 1.37 -2.70 -0.03
N PHE A 51 2.58 -3.21 0.25
CA PHE A 51 3.80 -2.65 -0.31
C PHE A 51 3.87 -2.78 -1.84
N ALA A 52 3.42 -3.90 -2.41
CA ALA A 52 3.37 -4.09 -3.85
C ALA A 52 2.47 -3.05 -4.54
N ILE A 53 1.32 -2.72 -3.94
CA ILE A 53 0.41 -1.67 -4.44
C ILE A 53 1.10 -0.30 -4.40
N LEU A 54 1.75 0.03 -3.28
CA LEU A 54 2.49 1.31 -3.17
C LEU A 54 3.59 1.41 -4.23
N LEU A 55 4.39 0.37 -4.41
CA LEU A 55 5.42 0.34 -5.44
C LEU A 55 4.85 0.44 -6.85
N GLY A 56 3.72 -0.22 -7.14
CA GLY A 56 3.03 -0.13 -8.42
C GLY A 56 2.55 1.29 -8.71
N VAL A 57 1.92 1.94 -7.73
CA VAL A 57 1.49 3.34 -7.84
C VAL A 57 2.69 4.26 -8.03
N TRP A 58 3.76 4.08 -7.25
CA TRP A 58 4.99 4.86 -7.41
C TRP A 58 5.56 4.75 -8.82
N TYR A 59 5.65 3.51 -9.33
CA TYR A 59 6.17 3.24 -10.66
C TYR A 59 5.31 3.89 -11.74
N GLN A 60 3.98 3.77 -11.64
CA GLN A 60 3.06 4.37 -12.60
C GLN A 60 3.20 5.90 -12.66
N PHE A 61 3.26 6.57 -11.50
CA PHE A 61 3.45 8.01 -11.45
C PHE A 61 4.84 8.43 -11.93
N SER A 62 5.88 7.65 -11.63
CA SER A 62 7.23 7.94 -12.11
C SER A 62 7.32 7.87 -13.64
N ARG A 63 6.62 6.91 -14.27
CA ARG A 63 6.55 6.84 -15.74
C ARG A 63 5.82 8.00 -16.38
N VAL A 64 4.69 8.43 -15.80
CA VAL A 64 3.92 9.57 -16.33
C VAL A 64 4.75 10.86 -16.29
N ASP A 65 5.52 11.05 -15.22
CA ASP A 65 6.46 12.16 -15.07
C ASP A 65 7.54 12.13 -16.18
N GLU A 66 8.11 10.95 -16.43
CA GLU A 66 9.12 10.71 -17.49
C GLU A 66 8.57 10.94 -18.91
N ASP A 67 7.36 10.48 -19.21
CA ASP A 67 6.72 10.63 -20.53
C ASP A 67 6.26 12.08 -20.81
N SER A 68 6.20 12.93 -19.77
CA SER A 68 5.75 14.33 -19.87
C SER A 68 6.87 15.35 -20.07
N SER A 69 8.14 14.90 -20.07
CA SER A 69 9.34 15.72 -20.35
C SER A 69 9.85 15.55 -21.78
#